data_AF-A0AA88RKC1-F1
#
_entry.id   AF-A0AA88RKC1-F1
#
_cell.length_a   1.000
_cell.length_b   1.000
_cell.length_c   1.000
_cell.angle_alpha   90.00
_cell.angle_beta   90.00
_cell.angle_gamma   90.00
#
_symmetry.space_group_name_H-M   'P 1'
#
loop_
_entity.id
_entity.type
_entity.pdbx_description
1 polymer ?
#
loop_
_entity_poly.entity_id
_entity_poly.type
_entity_poly.pdbx_seq_one_letter_code
_entity_poly.pdbx_strand_id
1 'polypeptide(L)'
;MRTNLKVVDNSGAKRVMCIQALKGKKGARLGDTIIASVKEAQPGGKVKKGAVVYGVVVRAAMQRGRCDGSEVKFDDNAVVLVNKQGEPIGTRVFGPVPHELRKKKHVKILSLAEHDASQKMLILTNKLLVLSTATGDASTYCLLVSVFYAEEYCMDEKLSRGFLLP
;
A
#
# COMPACT_ATOMS: atom_id res chain seq x y z
N MET A 1 20.43 13.64 -2.10
CA MET A 1 19.55 12.65 -1.46
C MET A 1 19.55 12.90 0.04
N ARG A 2 18.45 13.45 0.57
CA ARG A 2 18.11 13.54 2.01
C ARG A 2 16.58 13.61 2.14
N THR A 3 15.88 12.69 1.50
CA THR A 3 14.41 12.70 1.45
C THR A 3 13.85 12.08 2.73
N ASN A 4 12.94 12.81 3.37
CA ASN A 4 12.15 12.28 4.48
C ASN A 4 11.00 11.46 3.93
N LEU A 5 10.83 10.26 4.49
CA LEU A 5 9.81 9.30 4.08
C LEU A 5 9.00 8.89 5.31
N LYS A 6 7.68 8.77 5.11
CA LYS A 6 6.78 8.26 6.13
C LYS A 6 6.91 6.74 6.20
N VAL A 7 6.96 6.19 7.41
CA VAL A 7 6.87 4.73 7.60
C VAL A 7 5.40 4.36 7.70
N VAL A 8 4.97 3.38 6.92
CA VAL A 8 3.57 2.94 6.83
C VAL A 8 3.40 1.50 7.26
N ASP A 9 4.11 1.10 8.31
CA ASP A 9 3.97 -0.19 8.95
C ASP A 9 3.88 -0.04 10.48
N ASN A 10 3.59 -1.13 11.16
CA ASN A 10 3.56 -1.19 12.62
C ASN A 10 4.91 -1.60 13.25
N SER A 11 6.04 -1.36 12.58
CA SER A 11 7.37 -1.64 13.14
C SER A 11 7.74 -0.71 14.32
N GLY A 12 7.00 0.39 14.48
CA GLY A 12 7.21 1.41 15.50
C GLY A 12 8.02 2.61 15.00
N ALA A 13 8.61 2.58 13.80
CA ALA A 13 9.16 3.79 13.19
C ALA A 13 8.05 4.67 12.61
N LYS A 14 8.19 6.00 12.69
CA LYS A 14 7.23 6.98 12.12
C LYS A 14 7.80 7.71 10.91
N ARG A 15 9.05 8.16 11.03
CA ARG A 15 9.77 8.91 9.98
C ARG A 15 11.18 8.38 9.80
N VAL A 16 11.57 8.20 8.55
CA VAL A 16 12.95 7.84 8.17
C VAL A 16 13.50 8.81 7.15
N MET A 17 14.81 8.97 7.15
CA MET A 17 15.54 9.75 6.15
C MET A 17 16.35 8.80 5.27
N CYS A 18 16.12 8.86 3.96
CA CYS A 18 16.87 8.08 3.00
C CYS A 18 18.36 8.49 3.02
N ILE A 19 19.22 7.48 3.16
CA ILE A 19 20.68 7.61 3.07
C ILE A 19 21.11 7.27 1.64
N GLN A 20 20.68 6.10 1.15
CA GLN A 20 21.12 5.57 -0.13
C GLN A 20 20.09 4.60 -0.75
N ALA A 21 19.97 4.60 -2.07
CA ALA A 21 19.23 3.58 -2.82
C ALA A 21 20.14 2.41 -3.22
N LEU A 22 19.66 1.16 -3.13
CA LEU A 22 20.48 -0.02 -3.47
C LEU A 22 20.68 -0.21 -4.97
N LYS A 23 19.68 0.14 -5.79
CA LYS A 23 19.66 -0.17 -7.25
C LYS A 23 20.11 0.96 -8.18
N GLY A 24 20.65 2.09 -7.66
CA GLY A 24 21.20 3.12 -8.56
C GLY A 24 21.58 4.44 -7.90
N LYS A 25 22.32 5.26 -8.65
CA LYS A 25 22.82 6.58 -8.21
C LYS A 25 21.78 7.71 -8.30
N LYS A 26 20.74 7.56 -9.15
CA LYS A 26 19.80 8.65 -9.51
C LYS A 26 18.56 8.77 -8.61
N GLY A 27 18.34 7.88 -7.66
CA GLY A 27 17.07 7.84 -6.92
C GLY A 27 16.62 6.43 -6.58
N ALA A 28 15.65 6.35 -5.66
CA ALA A 28 14.84 5.16 -5.49
C ALA A 28 13.48 5.39 -6.13
N ARG A 29 12.92 4.36 -6.77
CA ARG A 29 11.57 4.36 -7.35
C ARG A 29 10.66 3.43 -6.58
N LEU A 30 9.37 3.41 -6.93
CA LEU A 30 8.39 2.48 -6.38
C LEU A 30 8.91 1.04 -6.42
N GLY A 31 8.87 0.38 -5.27
CA GLY A 31 9.35 -0.98 -5.00
C GLY A 31 10.87 -1.16 -5.01
N ASP A 32 11.67 -0.09 -5.04
CA ASP A 32 13.11 -0.21 -4.79
C ASP A 32 13.39 -0.20 -3.29
N THR A 33 14.43 -0.94 -2.90
CA THR A 33 14.94 -0.95 -1.53
C THR A 33 15.94 0.17 -1.32
N ILE A 34 15.79 0.86 -0.20
CA ILE A 34 16.67 1.92 0.27
C ILE A 34 17.26 1.58 1.64
N ILE A 35 18.37 2.22 1.96
CA ILE A 35 18.94 2.30 3.30
C ILE A 35 18.51 3.66 3.87
N ALA A 36 17.97 3.66 5.08
CA ALA A 36 17.46 4.86 5.74
C ALA A 36 17.87 4.91 7.21
N SER A 37 17.94 6.12 7.77
CA SER A 37 18.08 6.33 9.22
C SER A 37 16.73 6.69 9.83
N VAL A 38 16.42 6.10 10.98
CA VAL A 38 15.18 6.37 11.71
C VAL A 38 15.31 7.71 12.42
N LYS A 39 14.46 8.67 12.06
CA LYS A 39 14.44 10.00 12.68
C LYS A 39 13.46 10.06 13.84
N GLU A 40 12.33 9.36 13.71
CA GLU A 40 11.33 9.24 14.76
C GLU A 40 10.78 7.83 14.85
N ALA A 41 10.56 7.40 16.10
CA ALA A 41 10.00 6.12 16.45
C ALA A 41 9.12 6.24 17.70
N GLN A 42 8.18 5.33 17.85
CA GLN A 42 7.38 5.14 19.05
C GLN A 42 8.22 4.48 20.16
N PRO A 43 8.03 4.89 21.42
CA PRO A 43 8.57 4.16 22.55
C PRO A 43 8.09 2.70 22.55
N GLY A 44 8.97 1.73 22.80
CA GLY A 44 8.64 0.30 22.80
C GLY A 44 8.47 -0.35 21.41
N GLY A 45 8.67 0.39 20.32
CA GLY A 45 8.66 -0.16 18.96
C GLY A 45 9.83 -1.13 18.70
N LYS A 46 9.67 -2.01 17.70
CA LYS A 46 10.75 -2.94 17.27
C LYS A 46 11.99 -2.19 16.79
N VAL A 47 11.80 -0.99 16.26
CA VAL A 47 12.86 -0.14 15.70
C VAL A 47 13.04 1.11 16.55
N LYS A 48 14.30 1.43 16.91
CA LYS A 48 14.67 2.59 17.73
C LYS A 48 15.07 3.80 16.87
N LYS A 49 14.92 5.00 17.42
CA LYS A 49 15.44 6.23 16.82
C LYS A 49 16.96 6.14 16.62
N GLY A 50 17.45 6.63 15.48
CA GLY A 50 18.87 6.60 15.11
C GLY A 50 19.33 5.30 14.44
N ALA A 51 18.52 4.23 14.48
CA ALA A 51 18.86 2.97 13.82
C ALA A 51 18.96 3.15 12.29
N VAL A 52 19.91 2.43 11.67
CA VAL A 52 19.99 2.27 10.22
C VAL A 52 19.17 1.05 9.82
N VAL A 53 18.21 1.26 8.91
CA VAL A 53 17.22 0.26 8.50
C VAL A 53 17.13 0.18 6.98
N TYR A 54 16.59 -0.92 6.49
CA TYR A 54 16.22 -1.08 5.09
C TYR A 54 14.72 -0.82 4.94
N GLY A 55 14.33 -0.22 3.82
CA GLY A 55 12.93 0.04 3.53
C GLY A 55 12.63 -0.09 2.05
N VAL A 56 11.46 -0.61 1.72
CA VAL A 56 10.94 -0.66 0.35
C VAL A 56 10.04 0.55 0.13
N VAL A 57 10.28 1.30 -0.95
CA VAL A 57 9.45 2.46 -1.31
C VAL A 57 8.09 1.98 -1.81
N VAL A 58 7.02 2.36 -1.12
CA VAL A 58 5.65 1.96 -1.48
C VAL A 58 4.86 3.09 -2.11
N ARG A 59 5.10 4.35 -1.72
CA ARG A 59 4.48 5.52 -2.35
C ARG A 59 5.54 6.56 -2.67
N ALA A 60 5.34 7.27 -3.78
CA ALA A 60 6.24 8.30 -4.26
C ALA A 60 5.45 9.45 -4.89
N ALA A 61 5.80 10.68 -4.51
CA ALA A 61 5.21 11.89 -5.08
C ALA A 61 5.71 12.18 -6.50
N MET A 62 6.84 11.58 -6.89
CA MET A 62 7.35 11.64 -8.25
C MET A 62 6.50 10.73 -9.15
N GLN A 63 5.92 11.30 -10.21
CA GLN A 63 5.11 10.55 -11.17
C GLN A 63 5.94 9.50 -11.91
N ARG A 64 5.29 8.38 -12.23
CA ARG A 64 5.88 7.31 -13.03
C ARG A 64 4.92 6.83 -14.11
N GLY A 65 5.32 7.00 -15.37
CA GLY A 65 4.63 6.40 -16.50
C GLY A 65 4.73 4.86 -16.51
N ARG A 66 3.62 4.23 -16.86
CA ARG A 66 3.47 2.80 -17.13
C ARG A 66 3.54 2.54 -18.64
N CYS A 67 3.60 1.26 -19.02
CA CYS A 67 3.71 0.84 -20.42
C CYS A 67 2.43 1.09 -21.24
N ASP A 68 1.28 1.15 -20.59
CA ASP A 68 -0.04 1.49 -21.13
C ASP A 68 -0.25 3.01 -21.26
N GLY A 69 0.75 3.83 -20.90
CA GLY A 69 0.66 5.29 -20.96
C GLY A 69 0.02 5.95 -19.75
N SER A 70 -0.60 5.19 -18.84
CA SER A 70 -1.07 5.73 -17.56
C SER A 70 0.09 6.13 -16.64
N GLU A 71 -0.11 7.13 -15.78
CA GLU A 71 0.87 7.54 -14.77
C GLU A 71 0.40 7.21 -13.36
N VAL A 72 1.35 6.88 -12.47
CA VAL A 72 1.10 6.71 -11.04
C VAL A 72 1.78 7.83 -10.28
N LYS A 73 1.00 8.51 -9.43
CA LYS A 73 1.47 9.54 -8.52
C LYS A 73 0.74 9.40 -7.20
N PHE A 74 1.47 9.59 -6.09
CA PHE A 74 0.91 9.65 -4.75
C PHE A 74 1.13 11.04 -4.14
N ASP A 75 0.40 11.35 -3.08
CA ASP A 75 0.55 12.65 -2.41
C ASP A 75 1.79 12.70 -1.52
N ASP A 76 2.20 11.55 -0.96
CA ASP A 76 3.33 11.43 -0.05
C ASP A 76 4.39 10.42 -0.52
N ASN A 77 5.57 10.51 0.10
CA ASN A 77 6.63 9.51 -0.06
C ASN A 77 6.62 8.59 1.16
N ALA A 78 6.40 7.29 0.96
CA ALA A 78 6.25 6.32 2.04
C ALA A 78 7.06 5.05 1.81
N VAL A 79 7.44 4.40 2.92
CA VAL A 79 8.21 3.15 2.94
C VAL A 79 7.65 2.15 3.95
N VAL A 80 7.89 0.87 3.66
CA VAL A 80 7.72 -0.24 4.61
C VAL A 80 9.09 -0.75 4.99
N LEU A 81 9.34 -0.96 6.29
CA LEU A 81 10.63 -1.43 6.76
C LEU A 81 10.79 -2.93 6.51
N VAL A 82 11.98 -3.30 6.04
CA VAL A 82 12.33 -4.67 5.70
C VAL A 82 13.65 -5.09 6.35
N ASN A 83 13.83 -6.40 6.52
CA ASN A 83 15.11 -6.98 6.90
C ASN A 83 16.07 -7.02 5.69
N LYS A 84 17.29 -7.52 5.90
CA LYS A 84 18.30 -7.65 4.84
C LYS A 84 17.87 -8.62 3.72
N GLN A 85 16.98 -9.55 4.03
CA GLN A 85 16.40 -10.54 3.12
C GLN A 85 15.22 -9.96 2.31
N GLY A 86 14.82 -8.71 2.58
CA GLY A 86 13.72 -8.03 1.89
C GLY A 86 12.33 -8.39 2.41
N GLU A 87 12.24 -9.01 3.59
CA GLU A 87 10.99 -9.36 4.25
C GLU A 87 10.55 -8.25 5.22
N PRO A 88 9.24 -7.97 5.31
CA PRO A 88 8.72 -6.91 6.17
C PRO A 88 8.98 -7.18 7.66
N ILE A 89 9.42 -6.14 8.38
CA ILE A 89 9.63 -6.18 9.85
C ILE A 89 8.29 -6.01 10.59
N GLY A 90 7.42 -5.16 10.03
CA GLY A 90 6.04 -5.01 10.47
C GLY A 90 5.19 -6.21 10.08
N THR A 91 4.11 -6.41 10.82
CA THR A 91 3.08 -7.43 10.57
C THR A 91 1.86 -6.83 9.86
N ARG A 92 1.78 -5.50 9.75
CA ARG A 92 0.68 -4.78 9.11
C ARG A 92 1.20 -3.55 8.39
N VAL A 93 0.67 -3.29 7.21
CA VAL A 93 0.98 -2.12 6.37
C VAL A 93 -0.26 -1.26 6.22
N PHE A 94 -0.09 0.06 6.35
CA PHE A 94 -1.16 1.03 6.39
C PHE A 94 -1.29 1.83 5.08
N GLY A 95 -2.54 2.03 4.66
CA GLY A 95 -2.89 2.85 3.49
C GLY A 95 -2.65 2.14 2.16
N PRO A 96 -2.86 2.86 1.03
CA PRO A 96 -2.82 2.26 -0.29
C PRO A 96 -1.41 1.80 -0.67
N VAL A 97 -1.33 0.62 -1.29
CA VAL A 97 -0.10 0.00 -1.77
C VAL A 97 -0.23 -0.34 -3.26
N PRO A 98 0.68 0.15 -4.13
CA PRO A 98 0.62 -0.08 -5.57
C PRO A 98 0.82 -1.56 -5.96
N HIS A 99 0.13 -2.01 -7.01
CA HIS A 99 0.24 -3.38 -7.54
C HIS A 99 1.61 -3.67 -8.18
N GLU A 100 2.37 -2.64 -8.51
CA GLU A 100 3.73 -2.66 -9.04
C GLU A 100 4.70 -3.44 -8.16
N LEU A 101 4.42 -3.55 -6.85
CA LEU A 101 5.21 -4.37 -5.92
C LEU A 101 5.21 -5.86 -6.27
N ARG A 102 4.19 -6.38 -6.98
CA ARG A 102 4.18 -7.79 -7.44
C ARG A 102 5.33 -8.08 -8.40
N LYS A 103 5.57 -7.16 -9.34
CA LYS A 103 6.64 -7.30 -10.34
C LYS A 103 8.03 -7.32 -9.71
N LYS A 104 8.17 -6.73 -8.52
CA LYS A 104 9.44 -6.63 -7.78
C LYS A 104 9.61 -7.65 -6.66
N LYS A 105 8.83 -8.73 -6.66
CA LYS A 105 8.89 -9.84 -5.68
C LYS A 105 8.59 -9.44 -4.22
N HIS A 106 7.95 -8.29 -3.99
CA HIS A 106 7.52 -7.86 -2.65
C HIS A 106 6.09 -8.31 -2.33
N VAL A 107 5.74 -9.56 -2.68
CA VAL A 107 4.38 -10.11 -2.56
C VAL A 107 3.91 -10.11 -1.11
N LYS A 108 4.79 -10.42 -0.15
CA LYS A 108 4.46 -10.39 1.29
C LYS A 108 3.93 -9.03 1.74
N ILE A 109 4.48 -7.92 1.23
CA ILE A 109 4.03 -6.56 1.59
C ILE A 109 2.57 -6.33 1.14
N LEU A 110 2.20 -6.84 -0.03
CA LEU A 110 0.83 -6.76 -0.54
C LEU A 110 -0.15 -7.60 0.28
N SER A 111 0.30 -8.74 0.81
CA SER A 111 -0.50 -9.58 1.70
C SER A 111 -0.72 -8.97 3.08
N LEU A 112 0.24 -8.17 3.57
CA LEU A 112 0.16 -7.48 4.88
C LEU A 112 -0.50 -6.10 4.80
N ALA A 113 -0.68 -5.57 3.58
CA ALA A 113 -1.43 -4.36 3.35
C ALA A 113 -2.87 -4.64 3.72
N GLU A 114 -3.36 -3.95 4.75
CA GLU A 114 -4.78 -4.00 5.03
C GLU A 114 -5.52 -3.36 3.87
N HIS A 115 -6.36 -4.18 3.26
CA HIS A 115 -7.31 -3.73 2.28
C HIS A 115 -8.34 -2.82 2.97
N ASP A 116 -8.14 -1.50 2.86
CA ASP A 116 -9.30 -0.66 2.69
C ASP A 116 -10.00 -1.10 1.39
N ALA A 117 -11.25 -1.54 1.58
CA ALA A 117 -12.26 -1.94 0.59
C ALA A 117 -12.06 -3.21 -0.26
N SER A 118 -10.98 -3.39 -1.02
CA SER A 118 -11.06 -4.28 -2.21
C SER A 118 -11.04 -5.81 -1.95
N GLN A 119 -10.50 -6.32 -0.84
CA GLN A 119 -10.62 -7.75 -0.47
C GLN A 119 -11.88 -8.04 0.35
N LYS A 120 -12.42 -7.03 1.06
CA LYS A 120 -13.71 -7.13 1.74
C LYS A 120 -14.81 -7.37 0.71
N MET A 121 -14.68 -6.75 -0.47
CA MET A 121 -15.51 -6.97 -1.65
C MET A 121 -15.51 -8.43 -2.12
N LEU A 122 -14.33 -9.04 -2.36
CA LEU A 122 -14.24 -10.42 -2.86
C LEU A 122 -14.77 -11.46 -1.85
N ILE A 123 -14.61 -11.19 -0.56
CA ILE A 123 -15.14 -12.05 0.50
C ILE A 123 -16.66 -11.86 0.64
N LEU A 124 -17.18 -10.63 0.51
CA LEU A 124 -18.63 -10.38 0.54
C LEU A 124 -19.33 -10.91 -0.71
N THR A 125 -18.78 -10.74 -1.91
CA THR A 125 -19.39 -11.24 -3.16
C THR A 125 -19.46 -12.76 -3.17
N ASN A 126 -18.40 -13.45 -2.75
CA ASN A 126 -18.45 -14.91 -2.58
C ASN A 126 -19.47 -15.35 -1.52
N LYS A 127 -19.63 -14.60 -0.43
CA LYS A 127 -20.61 -14.90 0.63
C LYS A 127 -22.05 -14.61 0.18
N LEU A 128 -22.26 -13.59 -0.64
CA LEU A 128 -23.55 -13.26 -1.26
C LEU A 128 -23.96 -14.31 -2.30
N LEU A 129 -23.02 -14.77 -3.14
CA LEU A 129 -23.25 -15.85 -4.12
C LEU A 129 -23.77 -17.12 -3.47
N VAL A 130 -23.19 -17.50 -2.32
CA VAL A 130 -23.68 -18.64 -1.55
C VAL A 130 -25.12 -18.43 -1.06
N LEU A 131 -25.48 -17.22 -0.63
CA LEU A 131 -26.84 -16.91 -0.13
C LEU A 131 -27.92 -16.88 -1.22
N SER A 132 -27.59 -16.52 -2.46
CA SER A 132 -28.57 -16.52 -3.55
C SER A 132 -28.84 -17.91 -4.10
N THR A 133 -27.81 -18.75 -4.20
CA THR A 133 -27.98 -20.16 -4.55
C THR A 133 -28.81 -20.92 -3.51
N ALA A 134 -28.83 -20.46 -2.24
CA ALA A 134 -29.65 -21.02 -1.17
C ALA A 134 -31.11 -20.52 -1.16
N THR A 135 -31.39 -19.35 -1.73
CA THR A 135 -32.75 -18.73 -1.72
C THR A 135 -33.47 -18.87 -3.06
N GLY A 136 -32.77 -19.18 -4.15
CA GLY A 136 -33.36 -19.43 -5.48
C GLY A 136 -33.95 -18.19 -6.15
N ASP A 137 -33.86 -17.01 -5.53
CA ASP A 137 -34.47 -15.78 -6.02
C ASP A 137 -33.45 -14.89 -6.74
N ALA A 138 -33.55 -14.85 -8.08
CA ALA A 138 -32.67 -14.09 -8.96
C ALA A 138 -32.83 -12.56 -8.78
N SER A 139 -33.97 -12.09 -8.26
CA SER A 139 -34.25 -10.66 -8.06
C SER A 139 -33.35 -10.04 -6.99
N THR A 140 -33.13 -10.77 -5.89
CA THR A 140 -32.28 -10.35 -4.76
C THR A 140 -30.82 -10.22 -5.18
N TYR A 141 -30.38 -11.05 -6.13
CA TYR A 141 -29.00 -11.03 -6.64
C TYR A 141 -28.73 -9.79 -7.50
N CYS A 142 -29.68 -9.43 -8.36
CA CYS A 142 -29.57 -8.27 -9.24
C CYS A 142 -29.51 -6.95 -8.44
N LEU A 143 -30.35 -6.82 -7.41
CA LEU A 143 -30.37 -5.66 -6.51
C LEU A 143 -29.10 -5.55 -5.66
N LEU A 144 -28.60 -6.67 -5.12
CA LEU A 144 -27.37 -6.66 -4.33
C LEU A 144 -26.15 -6.31 -5.21
N VAL A 145 -26.00 -6.93 -6.38
CA VAL A 145 -24.88 -6.63 -7.29
C VAL A 145 -24.89 -5.17 -7.74
N SER A 146 -26.06 -4.59 -8.02
CA SER A 146 -26.17 -3.18 -8.45
C SER A 146 -25.89 -2.18 -7.32
N VAL A 147 -26.31 -2.45 -6.08
CA VAL A 147 -25.94 -1.62 -4.91
C VAL A 147 -24.44 -1.73 -4.59
N PHE A 148 -23.84 -2.92 -4.72
CA PHE A 148 -22.41 -3.12 -4.49
C PHE A 148 -21.52 -2.47 -5.57
N TYR A 149 -21.88 -2.58 -6.86
CA TYR A 149 -21.17 -1.89 -7.95
C TYR A 149 -21.25 -0.36 -7.83
N ALA A 150 -22.36 0.17 -7.30
CA ALA A 150 -22.51 1.61 -7.08
C ALA A 150 -21.59 2.13 -5.95
N GLU A 151 -21.35 1.36 -4.89
CA GLU A 151 -20.34 1.68 -3.88
C GLU A 151 -18.91 1.55 -4.43
N GLU A 152 -18.66 0.57 -5.30
CA GLU A 152 -17.35 0.33 -5.94
C GLU A 152 -16.91 1.52 -6.82
N TYR A 153 -17.80 2.03 -7.67
CA TYR A 153 -17.52 3.21 -8.50
C TYR A 153 -17.27 4.47 -7.67
N CYS A 154 -18.02 4.67 -6.58
CA CYS A 154 -17.87 5.84 -5.72
C CYS A 154 -16.54 5.81 -4.94
N MET A 155 -16.03 4.63 -4.61
CA MET A 155 -14.74 4.47 -3.91
C MET A 155 -13.54 4.53 -4.88
N ASP A 156 -13.62 3.92 -6.06
CA ASP A 156 -12.54 4.02 -7.06
C ASP A 156 -12.41 5.43 -7.64
N GLU A 157 -13.51 6.18 -7.79
CA GLU A 157 -13.46 7.59 -8.22
C GLU A 157 -12.85 8.49 -7.13
N LYS A 158 -13.05 8.19 -5.84
CA LYS A 158 -12.42 8.92 -4.72
C LYS A 158 -10.95 8.57 -4.52
N LEU A 159 -10.57 7.30 -4.72
CA LEU A 159 -9.18 6.85 -4.58
C LEU A 159 -8.31 7.25 -5.78
N SER A 160 -8.91 7.34 -6.98
CA SER A 160 -8.23 7.79 -8.20
C SER A 160 -8.14 9.31 -8.34
N ARG A 161 -9.02 10.10 -7.69
CA ARG A 161 -9.05 11.57 -7.82
C ARG A 161 -8.43 12.38 -6.68
N GLY A 162 -7.80 11.78 -5.66
CA GLY A 162 -7.03 12.54 -4.66
C GLY A 162 -7.77 13.76 -4.08
N PHE A 163 -9.07 13.65 -3.83
CA PHE A 163 -9.89 14.79 -3.42
C PHE A 163 -9.65 15.13 -1.94
N LEU A 164 -9.13 16.33 -1.70
CA LEU A 164 -9.40 17.10 -0.48
C LEU A 164 -10.92 17.14 -0.26
N LEU A 165 -11.37 16.73 0.92
CA LEU A 165 -12.69 17.10 1.42
C LEU A 165 -12.58 18.44 2.20
N PRO A 166 -13.65 19.26 2.22
CA PRO A 166 -13.64 20.63 2.74
C PRO A 166 -13.27 20.75 4.23
#